data_AF-A0A7J2S805-F1
#
_entry.id   AF-A0A7J2S805-F1
#
_cell.length_a   1.000
_cell.length_b   1.000
_cell.length_c   1.000
_cell.angle_alpha   90.00
_cell.angle_beta   90.00
_cell.angle_gamma   90.00
#
_symmetry.space_group_name_H-M   'P 1'
#
loop_
_entity.id
_entity.type
_entity.pdbx_description
1 polymer ?
#
loop_
_entity_poly.entity_id
_entity_poly.type
_entity_poly.pdbx_seq_one_letter_code
_entity_poly.pdbx_strand_id
1 'polypeptide(L)'
;MEEYHRMDWWGIPFMGFWVIAVWLVFVIIAFLVYKDAERRGMNGPLWFILIVIPWVGIFFLIIYLIIREEKIPATQKSAETILDERYVKGEITKEEYQRMKKDLGGNKVE
;
A
#
# COMPACT_ATOMS: atom_id res chain seq x y z
N MET A 1 5.45 33.85 -10.31
CA MET A 1 4.91 33.95 -8.93
C MET A 1 4.17 32.65 -8.68
N GLU A 2 4.89 31.61 -8.29
CA GLU A 2 4.28 30.31 -7.97
C GLU A 2 3.79 30.38 -6.51
N GLU A 3 2.47 30.45 -6.34
CA GLU A 3 1.84 30.28 -5.03
C GLU A 3 1.98 28.82 -4.62
N TYR A 4 2.97 28.53 -3.78
CA TYR A 4 3.02 27.30 -3.01
C TYR A 4 1.77 27.23 -2.12
N HIS A 5 0.83 26.40 -2.51
CA HIS A 5 -0.31 25.96 -1.70
C HIS A 5 0.26 25.25 -0.46
N ARG A 6 0.52 26.00 0.62
CA ARG A 6 0.81 25.42 1.93
C ARG A 6 -0.41 24.60 2.32
N MET A 7 -0.28 23.28 2.33
CA MET A 7 -1.26 22.45 3.04
C MET A 7 -1.30 22.97 4.47
N ASP A 8 -2.47 23.51 4.87
CA ASP A 8 -2.67 24.13 6.16
C ASP A 8 -2.43 23.07 7.26
N TRP A 9 -1.21 23.04 7.78
CA TRP A 9 -0.71 22.12 8.82
C TRP A 9 -1.58 22.12 10.09
N TRP A 10 -2.44 23.14 10.23
CA TRP A 10 -3.45 23.26 11.27
C TRP A 10 -4.62 22.26 11.16
N GLY A 11 -4.80 21.57 10.03
CA GLY A 11 -5.82 20.52 9.88
C GLY A 11 -5.48 19.18 10.55
N ILE A 12 -4.20 18.90 10.77
CA ILE A 12 -3.71 17.63 11.35
C ILE A 12 -4.08 17.47 12.84
N PRO A 13 -3.91 18.46 13.73
CA PRO A 13 -4.30 18.30 15.14
C PRO A 13 -5.81 18.09 15.33
N PHE A 14 -6.66 18.73 14.51
CA PHE A 14 -8.11 18.54 14.59
C PHE A 14 -8.54 17.13 14.17
N MET A 15 -7.86 16.54 13.17
CA MET A 15 -8.08 15.15 12.79
C MET A 15 -7.66 14.16 13.87
N GLY A 16 -6.57 14.41 14.59
CA GLY A 16 -6.09 13.51 15.65
C GLY A 16 -7.10 13.32 16.79
N PHE A 17 -7.67 14.42 17.30
CA PHE A 17 -8.70 14.35 18.35
C PHE A 17 -9.98 13.69 17.86
N TRP A 18 -10.38 13.95 16.61
CA TRP A 18 -11.55 13.33 16.01
C TRP A 18 -11.41 11.82 15.89
N VAL A 19 -10.24 11.35 15.44
CA VAL A 19 -9.93 9.91 15.36
C VAL A 19 -10.02 9.28 16.75
N ILE A 20 -9.39 9.86 17.77
CA ILE A 20 -9.46 9.35 19.15
C ILE A 20 -10.91 9.29 19.64
N ALA A 21 -11.73 10.31 19.36
CA ALA A 21 -13.14 10.31 19.73
C ALA A 21 -13.93 9.16 19.06
N VAL A 22 -13.70 8.90 17.78
CA VAL A 22 -14.30 7.76 17.07
C VAL A 22 -13.89 6.43 17.70
N TRP A 23 -12.61 6.26 18.03
CA TRP A 23 -12.12 5.05 18.71
C TRP A 23 -12.77 4.87 20.10
N LEU A 24 -12.93 5.94 20.88
CA LEU A 24 -13.62 5.89 22.17
C LEU A 24 -15.09 5.48 22.01
N VAL A 25 -15.79 6.01 21.01
CA VAL A 25 -17.18 5.62 20.70
C VAL A 25 -17.26 4.13 20.37
N PHE A 26 -16.33 3.61 19.57
CA PHE A 26 -16.29 2.18 19.25
C PHE A 26 -16.04 1.30 20.48
N VAL A 27 -15.12 1.68 21.36
CA VAL A 27 -14.87 0.96 22.62
C VAL A 27 -16.11 0.97 23.51
N ILE A 28 -16.80 2.12 23.61
CA ILE A 28 -18.05 2.23 24.35
C ILE A 28 -19.11 1.29 23.76
N ILE A 29 -19.28 1.28 22.44
CA ILE A 29 -20.23 0.37 21.76
C ILE A 29 -19.88 -1.09 22.04
N ALA A 30 -18.61 -1.48 21.88
CA ALA A 30 -18.16 -2.84 22.14
C ALA A 30 -18.45 -3.28 23.59
N PHE A 31 -18.20 -2.39 24.55
CA PHE A 31 -18.52 -2.63 25.95
C PHE A 31 -20.04 -2.71 26.22
N LEU A 32 -20.83 -1.83 25.60
CA LEU A 32 -22.29 -1.85 25.72
C LEU A 32 -22.87 -3.15 25.17
N VAL A 33 -22.40 -3.62 24.02
CA VAL A 33 -22.85 -4.87 23.42
C VAL A 33 -22.42 -6.07 24.25
N TYR A 34 -21.19 -6.09 24.76
CA TYR A 34 -20.74 -7.11 25.70
C TYR A 34 -21.69 -7.22 26.89
N LYS A 35 -21.99 -6.09 27.53
CA LYS A 35 -22.88 -6.03 28.69
C LYS A 35 -24.32 -6.39 28.35
N ASP A 36 -24.81 -5.98 27.19
CA ASP A 36 -26.16 -6.33 26.72
C ASP A 36 -26.30 -7.84 26.47
N ALA A 37 -25.29 -8.46 25.86
CA ALA A 37 -25.25 -9.89 25.63
C ALA A 37 -25.25 -10.69 26.94
N GLU A 38 -24.45 -10.31 27.93
CA GLU A 38 -24.45 -10.97 29.25
C GLU A 38 -25.81 -10.84 29.96
N ARG A 39 -26.45 -9.67 29.89
CA ARG A 39 -27.80 -9.46 30.46
C ARG A 39 -28.86 -10.36 29.82
N ARG A 40 -28.70 -10.68 28.55
CA ARG A 40 -29.58 -11.62 27.82
C ARG A 40 -29.24 -13.09 28.09
N GLY A 41 -28.29 -13.38 28.98
CA GLY A 41 -27.81 -14.73 29.24
C GLY A 41 -27.01 -15.34 28.08
N MET A 42 -26.53 -14.51 27.15
CA MET A 42 -25.69 -14.92 26.03
C MET A 42 -24.20 -14.78 26.40
N ASN A 43 -23.33 -15.44 25.62
CA ASN A 43 -21.89 -15.32 25.80
C ASN A 43 -21.37 -13.94 25.35
N GLY A 44 -21.27 -12.99 26.30
CA GLY A 44 -20.73 -11.64 26.07
C GLY A 44 -19.40 -11.59 25.30
N PRO A 45 -18.40 -12.44 25.61
CA PRO A 45 -17.14 -12.48 24.87
C PRO A 45 -17.30 -12.82 23.38
N LEU A 46 -18.24 -13.70 23.01
CA LEU A 46 -18.49 -14.03 21.60
C LEU A 46 -18.99 -12.80 20.83
N TRP A 47 -19.93 -12.05 21.44
CA TRP A 47 -20.46 -10.84 20.83
C TRP A 47 -19.44 -9.71 20.74
N PHE A 48 -18.55 -9.60 21.73
CA PHE A 48 -17.42 -8.67 21.69
C PHE A 48 -16.45 -8.98 20.54
N ILE A 49 -16.12 -10.27 20.33
CA ILE A 49 -15.25 -10.70 19.23
C ILE A 49 -15.84 -10.32 17.87
N LEU A 50 -17.16 -10.45 17.66
CA LEU A 50 -17.81 -10.07 16.40
C LEU A 50 -17.63 -8.58 16.06
N ILE A 51 -17.50 -7.71 17.07
CA ILE A 51 -17.27 -6.28 16.87
C ILE A 51 -15.80 -5.99 16.55
N VAL A 52 -14.87 -6.74 17.15
CA VAL A 52 -13.43 -6.54 16.99
C VAL A 52 -12.89 -7.17 15.71
N ILE A 53 -13.46 -8.29 15.24
CA ILE A 53 -12.94 -9.06 14.10
C ILE A 53 -12.78 -8.26 12.80
N PRO A 54 -13.68 -7.31 12.42
CA PRO A 54 -13.53 -6.55 11.18
C PRO A 54 -12.30 -5.63 11.24
N TRP A 55 -12.00 -5.07 12.42
CA TRP A 55 -10.82 -4.23 12.63
C TRP A 55 -9.52 -5.01 12.50
N VAL A 56 -9.50 -6.24 13.03
CA VAL A 56 -8.38 -7.16 12.84
C VAL A 56 -8.21 -7.48 11.35
N GLY A 57 -9.30 -7.73 10.63
CA GLY A 57 -9.29 -7.94 9.18
C GLY A 57 -8.70 -6.75 8.41
N ILE A 58 -9.12 -5.52 8.73
CA ILE A 58 -8.59 -4.29 8.12
C ILE A 58 -7.09 -4.15 8.43
N PHE A 59 -6.67 -4.42 9.66
CA PHE A 59 -5.26 -4.36 10.06
C PHE A 59 -4.39 -5.33 9.25
N PHE A 60 -4.81 -6.60 9.12
CA PHE A 60 -4.11 -7.57 8.28
C PHE A 60 -4.16 -7.23 6.79
N LEU A 61 -5.26 -6.63 6.31
CA LEU A 61 -5.35 -6.16 4.93
C LEU A 61 -4.33 -5.05 4.64
N ILE A 62 -4.17 -4.09 5.55
CA ILE A 62 -3.15 -3.03 5.42
C ILE A 62 -1.76 -3.66 5.37
N ILE A 63 -1.46 -4.59 6.29
CA ILE A 63 -0.18 -5.32 6.28
C ILE A 63 0.02 -6.05 4.96
N TYR A 64 -1.01 -6.76 4.47
CA TYR A 64 -0.96 -7.46 3.21
C TYR A 64 -0.65 -6.51 2.05
N LEU A 65 -1.28 -5.34 1.99
CA LEU A 65 -1.02 -4.35 0.94
C LEU A 65 0.40 -3.78 1.01
N ILE A 66 0.97 -3.63 2.21
CA ILE A 66 2.36 -3.16 2.39
C ILE A 66 3.37 -4.24 1.96
N ILE A 67 3.13 -5.49 2.37
CA ILE A 67 4.03 -6.63 2.07
C ILE A 67 3.86 -7.08 0.63
N ARG A 68 2.71 -6.83 0.02
CA ARG A 68 2.46 -7.18 -1.37
C ARG A 68 3.42 -6.39 -2.24
N GLU A 69 4.52 -7.04 -2.60
CA GLU A 69 5.34 -6.63 -3.72
C GLU A 69 4.41 -6.56 -4.94
N GLU A 70 4.31 -5.37 -5.53
CA GLU A 70 3.83 -5.28 -6.89
C GLU A 70 4.79 -6.13 -7.71
N LYS A 71 4.33 -7.31 -8.13
CA LYS A 71 4.87 -7.91 -9.34
C LYS A 71 4.52 -6.91 -10.43
N ILE A 72 5.41 -5.93 -10.63
CA ILE A 72 5.37 -5.03 -11.77
C ILE A 72 5.18 -5.99 -12.95
N PRO A 73 4.04 -5.92 -13.66
CA PRO A 73 3.85 -6.79 -14.81
C PRO A 73 5.10 -6.60 -15.66
N ALA A 74 5.70 -7.70 -16.11
CA ALA A 74 6.91 -7.71 -16.94
C ALA A 74 6.68 -7.08 -18.34
N THR A 75 5.80 -6.10 -18.43
CA THR A 75 5.50 -5.22 -19.56
C THR A 75 6.38 -3.98 -19.44
N GLN A 76 7.67 -4.24 -19.66
CA GLN A 76 8.71 -3.39 -20.22
C GLN A 76 10.01 -4.06 -19.78
N LYS A 77 10.30 -5.26 -20.30
CA LYS A 77 11.72 -5.57 -20.51
C LYS A 77 12.22 -4.41 -21.36
N SER A 78 12.99 -3.51 -20.74
CA SER A 78 13.64 -2.40 -21.44
C SER A 78 14.35 -3.01 -22.65
N ALA A 79 14.34 -2.32 -23.78
CA ALA A 79 15.08 -2.76 -24.96
C ALA A 79 16.55 -3.10 -24.60
N GLU A 80 17.09 -2.44 -23.56
CA GLU A 80 18.38 -2.74 -22.94
C GLU A 80 18.45 -4.16 -22.34
N THR A 81 17.45 -4.60 -21.59
CA THR A 81 17.40 -5.94 -20.98
C THR A 81 17.31 -7.04 -22.04
N ILE A 82 16.60 -6.79 -23.15
CA ILE A 82 16.53 -7.71 -24.28
C ILE A 82 17.89 -7.77 -24.98
N LEU A 83 18.59 -6.64 -25.12
CA LEU A 83 19.93 -6.57 -25.71
C LEU A 83 20.97 -7.31 -24.87
N ASP A 84 20.96 -7.11 -23.55
CA ASP A 84 21.84 -7.80 -22.61
C ASP A 84 21.65 -9.32 -22.69
N GLU A 85 20.39 -9.78 -22.74
CA GLU A 85 20.05 -11.20 -22.85
C GLU A 85 20.60 -11.82 -24.15
N ARG A 86 20.50 -11.12 -25.28
CA ARG A 86 21.01 -11.59 -26.58
C ARG A 86 22.53 -11.62 -26.66
N TYR A 87 23.20 -10.63 -26.07
CA TYR A 87 24.66 -10.61 -26.00
C TYR A 87 25.20 -11.77 -25.14
N VAL A 88 24.57 -12.03 -23.98
CA VAL A 88 24.94 -13.18 -23.12
C VAL A 88 24.70 -14.52 -23.81
N LYS A 89 23.62 -14.63 -24.61
CA LYS A 89 23.36 -15.82 -25.44
C LYS A 89 24.31 -15.96 -26.64
N GLY A 90 25.11 -14.95 -26.95
CA GLY A 90 25.99 -14.94 -28.13
C GLY A 90 25.26 -14.75 -29.46
N GLU A 91 24.02 -14.27 -29.43
CA GLU A 91 23.21 -14.02 -30.64
C GLU A 91 23.62 -12.73 -31.38
N ILE A 92 24.32 -11.83 -30.70
CA ILE A 92 24.82 -10.56 -31.24
C ILE A 92 26.28 -10.35 -30.86
N THR A 93 27.03 -9.65 -31.72
CA THR A 93 28.43 -9.35 -31.44
C THR A 93 28.57 -8.19 -30.45
N LYS A 94 29.79 -8.03 -29.90
CA LYS A 94 30.11 -6.89 -29.03
C LYS A 94 29.97 -5.56 -29.76
N GLU A 95 30.29 -5.48 -31.06
CA GLU A 95 30.13 -4.24 -31.82
C GLU A 95 28.65 -3.88 -31.99
N GLU A 96 27.81 -4.86 -32.33
CA GLU A 96 26.37 -4.70 -32.51
C GLU A 96 25.68 -4.28 -31.21
N TYR A 97 26.06 -4.92 -30.10
CA TYR A 97 25.57 -4.56 -28.76
C TYR A 97 25.87 -3.11 -28.41
N GLN A 98 27.11 -2.65 -28.61
CA GLN A 98 27.51 -1.29 -28.26
C GLN A 98 26.81 -0.24 -29.12
N ARG A 99 26.55 -0.54 -30.40
CA ARG A 99 25.86 0.38 -31.30
C ARG A 99 24.41 0.60 -30.88
N MET A 100 23.66 -0.48 -30.68
CA MET A 100 22.27 -0.42 -30.26
C MET A 100 22.12 0.15 -28.84
N LYS A 101 23.05 -0.13 -27.94
CA LYS A 101 23.07 0.46 -26.59
C LYS A 101 23.23 1.98 -26.63
N LYS A 102 24.04 2.49 -27.55
CA LYS A 102 24.22 3.93 -27.78
C LYS A 102 22.96 4.57 -28.33
N ASP A 103 22.29 3.91 -29.28
CA ASP A 103 21.03 4.38 -29.88
C ASP A 103 19.90 4.43 -28.84
N LEU A 104 19.81 3.43 -27.95
CA LEU A 104 18.84 3.40 -26.85
C LEU A 104 19.12 4.45 -25.76
N GLY A 105 20.40 4.74 -25.48
CA GLY A 105 20.81 5.79 -24.53
C GLY A 105 20.58 7.21 -25.06
N GLY A 106 20.66 7.41 -26.38
CA GLY A 106 20.36 8.68 -27.05
C GLY A 106 18.88 9.05 -27.03
N ASN A 107 17.99 8.06 -27.11
CA ASN A 107 16.52 8.26 -27.07
C ASN A 107 15.94 8.60 -25.69
N LYS A 108 16.74 8.59 -24.61
CA LYS A 108 16.29 8.98 -23.24
C LYS A 108 16.44 10.49 -22.95
N VAL A 109 16.91 11.28 -23.92
CA VAL A 109 17.28 12.71 -23.73
C VAL A 109 16.38 13.68 -24.52
N GLU A 110 15.34 13.19 -25.22
CA GLU A 110 14.31 14.02 -25.86
C GLU A 110 12.97 13.96 -25.13
#